data_AF-A0A820HDF3-F1
#
_entry.id   AF-A0A820HDF3-F1
#
_cell.length_a   1.000
_cell.length_b   1.000
_cell.length_c   1.000
_cell.angle_alpha   90.00
_cell.angle_beta   90.00
_cell.angle_gamma   90.00
#
_symmetry.space_group_name_H-M   'P 1'
#
loop_
_entity.id
_entity.type
_entity.pdbx_description
1 polymer ?
#
loop_
_entity_poly.entity_id
_entity_poly.type
_entity_poly.pdbx_seq_one_letter_code
_entity_poly.pdbx_strand_id
1 'polypeptide(L)'
;MLNIAMQKHSNNRGKSILCFREFYISSRFYSMSEFLIRIKTSDKNINDYNKIISLRIYDDKHQSSEEIILKKSEIENENINTYHIRIQQKLNETIQRLKLHSIQIHQQQQLEDDNKNERIFLKWIELNNLSTKHTFCFPINDYLPSSPGDVLELTKVYQDKTCETNTDNQTLFKIRTRVGHKGLLAFHISGTDVKVYIRLYEGEKVSDDILLNNSLTHNNPFESGHTDVFEIGISQDITSPDRIEIFSNEKKNMM
;
A
#
# COMPACT_ATOMS: atom_id res chain seq x y z
N MET A 1 8.77 7.24 37.21
CA MET A 1 8.38 7.15 38.64
C MET A 1 8.44 5.69 39.05
N LEU A 2 9.14 5.37 40.14
CA LEU A 2 9.23 4.02 40.70
C LEU A 2 8.00 3.80 41.59
N ASN A 3 7.13 2.85 41.25
CA ASN A 3 6.00 2.48 42.12
C ASN A 3 6.38 1.23 42.91
N ILE A 4 6.54 1.36 44.22
CA ILE A 4 6.80 0.25 45.14
C ILE A 4 5.47 -0.17 45.76
N ALA A 5 5.01 -1.39 45.48
CA ALA A 5 3.88 -1.99 46.18
C ALA A 5 4.40 -2.89 47.30
N MET A 6 3.97 -2.62 48.54
CA MET A 6 4.29 -3.45 49.70
C MET A 6 3.17 -4.46 49.95
N GLN A 7 3.52 -5.75 50.01
CA GLN A 7 2.58 -6.79 50.44
C GLN A 7 3.09 -7.43 51.74
N LYS A 8 2.31 -7.30 52.81
CA LYS A 8 2.64 -7.80 54.13
C LYS A 8 2.04 -9.20 54.30
N HIS A 9 2.89 -10.23 54.40
CA HIS A 9 2.46 -11.56 54.81
C HIS A 9 2.68 -11.75 56.31
N SER A 10 1.59 -11.97 57.04
CA SER A 10 1.62 -12.40 58.44
C SER A 10 1.67 -13.93 58.48
N ASN A 11 2.61 -14.48 59.24
CA ASN A 11 2.62 -15.89 59.57
C ASN A 11 2.31 -16.06 61.07
N ASN A 12 1.64 -17.16 61.44
CA ASN A 12 1.00 -17.41 62.75
C ASN A 12 1.95 -17.48 63.98
N ARG A 13 3.17 -16.96 63.89
CA ARG A 13 4.16 -16.90 65.00
C ARG A 13 4.72 -15.49 65.25
N GLY A 14 4.02 -14.44 64.83
CA GLY A 14 4.32 -13.07 65.28
C GLY A 14 5.60 -12.41 64.74
N LYS A 15 6.29 -13.03 63.77
CA LYS A 15 7.41 -12.39 63.04
C LYS A 15 6.94 -11.98 61.64
N SER A 16 6.92 -10.67 61.39
CA SER A 16 6.67 -10.11 60.07
C SER A 16 7.98 -10.13 59.27
N ILE A 17 8.00 -10.85 58.14
CA ILE A 17 9.11 -10.80 57.18
C ILE A 17 8.68 -9.85 56.05
N LEU A 18 9.42 -8.75 55.90
CA LEU A 18 9.27 -7.82 54.78
C LEU A 18 10.03 -8.39 53.58
N CYS A 19 9.31 -9.04 52.67
CA CYS A 19 9.86 -9.41 51.37
C CYS A 19 9.73 -8.24 50.41
N PHE A 20 10.85 -7.64 50.03
CA PHE A 20 10.90 -6.72 48.90
C PHE A 20 10.97 -7.56 47.62
N ARG A 21 9.87 -7.62 46.87
CA ARG A 21 9.93 -8.04 45.47
C ARG A 21 10.11 -6.79 44.62
N GLU A 22 11.29 -6.64 44.04
CA GLU A 22 11.51 -5.65 42.98
C GLU A 22 10.69 -6.06 41.75
N PHE A 23 9.53 -5.45 41.58
CA PHE A 23 8.82 -5.49 40.31
C PHE A 23 9.48 -4.47 39.38
N TYR A 24 10.41 -4.92 38.55
CA TYR A 24 10.86 -4.15 37.41
C TYR A 24 9.69 -4.05 36.42
N ILE A 25 8.87 -3.01 36.57
CA ILE A 25 8.04 -2.54 35.47
C ILE A 25 9.02 -1.93 34.47
N SER A 26 9.52 -2.77 33.55
CA SER A 26 10.17 -2.30 32.34
C SER A 26 9.14 -1.49 31.56
N SER A 27 8.97 -0.23 31.91
CA SER A 27 8.34 0.76 31.04
C SER A 27 9.26 0.86 29.82
N ARG A 28 9.01 0.02 28.81
CA ARG A 28 9.59 0.21 27.49
C ARG A 28 9.09 1.58 27.05
N PHE A 29 9.95 2.59 27.17
CA PHE A 29 9.70 3.88 26.56
C PHE A 29 9.73 3.63 25.07
N TYR A 30 8.54 3.45 24.50
CA TYR A 30 8.37 3.39 23.06
C TYR A 30 8.72 4.77 22.50
N SER A 31 9.76 4.83 21.69
CA SER A 31 10.09 6.05 20.95
C SER A 31 9.00 6.31 19.93
N MET A 32 8.26 7.40 20.09
CA MET A 32 7.28 7.84 19.09
C MET A 32 8.00 8.52 17.93
N SER A 33 7.65 8.15 16.70
CA SER A 33 8.12 8.82 15.49
C SER A 33 6.98 9.62 14.88
N GLU A 34 7.24 10.86 14.48
CA GLU A 34 6.27 11.72 13.81
C GLU A 34 6.53 11.71 12.30
N PHE A 35 5.46 11.50 11.53
CA PHE A 35 5.48 11.45 10.08
C PHE A 35 4.46 12.41 9.49
N LEU A 36 4.85 13.06 8.39
CA LEU A 36 3.94 13.74 7.49
C LEU A 36 3.74 12.86 6.26
N ILE A 37 2.51 12.40 6.05
CA ILE A 37 2.11 11.55 4.93
C ILE A 37 1.39 12.41 3.90
N ARG A 38 1.85 12.39 2.65
CA ARG A 38 1.21 13.08 1.54
C ARG A 38 0.78 12.07 0.49
N ILE A 39 -0.44 12.21 0.00
CA ILE A 39 -1.04 11.30 -0.99
C ILE A 39 -1.55 12.13 -2.16
N LYS A 40 -1.11 11.80 -3.38
CA LYS A 40 -1.62 12.40 -4.62
C LYS A 40 -2.54 11.43 -5.35
N THR A 41 -3.75 11.87 -5.63
CA THR A 41 -4.74 11.19 -6.47
C THR A 41 -4.72 11.78 -7.90
N SER A 42 -5.40 11.12 -8.85
CA SER A 42 -5.47 11.61 -10.24
C SER A 42 -6.30 12.87 -10.41
N ASP A 43 -7.50 12.88 -9.86
CA ASP A 43 -8.62 13.67 -10.36
C ASP A 43 -9.44 14.35 -9.27
N LYS A 44 -9.60 13.72 -8.09
CA LYS A 44 -10.39 14.25 -6.97
C LYS A 44 -9.66 14.20 -5.65
N ASN A 45 -10.11 14.95 -4.66
CA ASN A 45 -9.58 14.83 -3.31
C ASN A 45 -9.98 13.47 -2.71
N ILE A 46 -9.12 12.86 -1.89
CA ILE A 46 -9.43 11.61 -1.21
C ILE A 46 -10.70 11.69 -0.34
N ASN A 47 -10.98 12.86 0.24
CA ASN A 47 -12.15 13.10 1.07
C ASN A 47 -13.45 13.12 0.25
N ASP A 48 -13.36 13.26 -1.07
CA ASP A 48 -14.51 13.18 -1.97
C ASP A 48 -14.99 11.73 -2.18
N TYR A 49 -14.12 10.75 -1.89
CA TYR A 49 -14.47 9.35 -1.97
C TYR A 49 -15.09 8.86 -0.66
N ASN A 50 -16.11 8.02 -0.76
CA ASN A 50 -16.70 7.33 0.40
C ASN A 50 -15.84 6.13 0.87
N LYS A 51 -14.52 6.30 0.91
CA LYS A 51 -13.53 5.28 1.25
C LYS A 51 -12.45 5.90 2.12
N ILE A 52 -12.02 5.15 3.13
CA ILE A 52 -10.87 5.50 4.00
C ILE A 52 -9.68 4.66 3.54
N ILE A 53 -8.49 5.27 3.49
CA ILE A 53 -7.26 4.53 3.27
C ILE A 53 -6.72 4.06 4.62
N SER A 54 -6.40 2.77 4.72
CA SER A 54 -5.49 2.28 5.77
C SER A 54 -4.16 1.88 5.16
N LEU A 55 -3.09 2.14 5.91
CA LEU A 55 -1.74 1.78 5.50
C LEU A 55 -0.94 1.13 6.63
N ARG A 56 0.04 0.32 6.25
CA ARG A 56 1.05 -0.23 7.15
C ARG A 56 2.43 -0.07 6.53
N ILE A 57 3.34 0.52 7.30
CA ILE A 57 4.71 0.82 6.90
C ILE A 57 5.61 -0.32 7.35
N TYR A 58 6.56 -0.73 6.50
CA TYR A 58 7.55 -1.75 6.81
C TYR A 58 8.95 -1.23 6.59
N ASP A 59 9.81 -1.45 7.57
CA ASP A 59 11.22 -1.14 7.49
C ASP A 59 12.04 -2.26 6.82
N ASP A 60 13.35 -2.02 6.69
CA ASP A 60 14.32 -2.98 6.15
C ASP A 60 14.54 -4.25 6.97
N LYS A 61 14.16 -4.23 8.24
CA LYS A 61 14.17 -5.38 9.15
C LYS A 61 12.83 -6.10 9.15
N HIS A 62 11.94 -5.77 8.21
CA HIS A 62 10.60 -6.32 8.08
C HIS A 62 9.71 -6.08 9.32
N GLN A 63 10.07 -5.13 10.18
CA GLN A 63 9.21 -4.66 11.25
C GLN A 63 8.12 -3.79 10.66
N SER A 64 6.91 -3.91 11.20
CA SER A 64 5.74 -3.22 10.66
C SER A 64 5.19 -2.24 11.67
N SER A 65 4.73 -1.07 11.22
CA SER A 65 3.94 -0.18 12.07
C SER A 65 2.62 -0.84 12.50
N GLU A 66 1.93 -0.21 13.43
CA GLU A 66 0.49 -0.36 13.57
C GLU A 66 -0.24 -0.01 12.27
N GLU A 67 -1.50 -0.43 12.16
CA GLU A 67 -2.35 0.02 11.07
C GLU A 67 -2.72 1.50 11.25
N ILE A 68 -2.42 2.30 10.23
CA ILE A 68 -2.64 3.74 10.22
C ILE A 68 -3.87 4.02 9.37
N ILE A 69 -4.90 4.61 9.98
CA ILE A 69 -6.18 4.93 9.33
C ILE A 69 -6.20 6.42 9.00
N LEU A 70 -6.23 6.75 7.70
CA LEU A 70 -6.20 8.13 7.21
C LEU A 70 -7.63 8.67 7.07
N LYS A 71 -8.16 9.24 8.15
CA LYS A 71 -9.58 9.64 8.23
C LYS A 71 -9.92 10.97 7.57
N LYS A 72 -9.09 11.99 7.78
CA LYS A 72 -9.29 13.34 7.25
C LYS A 72 -7.94 14.02 7.08
N SER A 73 -7.71 14.60 5.91
CA SER A 73 -6.50 15.36 5.65
C SER A 73 -6.55 16.71 6.36
N GLU A 74 -5.37 17.17 6.77
CA GLU A 74 -5.18 18.47 7.43
C GLU A 74 -5.02 19.60 6.41
N ILE A 75 -4.46 19.28 5.25
CA ILE A 75 -4.21 20.22 4.16
C ILE A 75 -4.63 19.54 2.86
N GLU A 76 -5.41 20.27 2.07
CA GLU A 76 -5.90 19.88 0.77
C GLU A 76 -5.36 20.86 -0.28
N ASN A 77 -4.64 20.36 -1.27
CA ASN A 77 -4.16 21.17 -2.40
C ASN A 77 -4.18 20.32 -3.67
N GLU A 78 -4.98 20.70 -4.67
CA GLU A 78 -4.92 20.12 -6.04
C GLU A 78 -4.68 18.60 -6.08
N ASN A 79 -5.57 17.83 -5.44
CA ASN A 79 -5.55 16.37 -5.34
C ASN A 79 -4.43 15.77 -4.45
N ILE A 80 -3.73 16.61 -3.69
CA ILE A 80 -2.75 16.21 -2.67
C ILE A 80 -3.38 16.38 -1.28
N ASN A 81 -3.35 15.29 -0.53
CA ASN A 81 -3.85 15.21 0.83
C ASN A 81 -2.72 14.96 1.81
N THR A 82 -2.63 15.80 2.85
CA THR A 82 -1.57 15.72 3.86
C THR A 82 -2.11 15.30 5.21
N TYR A 83 -1.41 14.39 5.88
CA TYR A 83 -1.77 13.84 7.19
C TYR A 83 -0.57 13.86 8.13
N HIS A 84 -0.77 14.34 9.35
CA HIS A 84 0.22 14.26 10.41
C HIS A 84 -0.05 13.05 11.29
N ILE A 85 0.86 12.07 11.29
CA ILE A 85 0.68 10.78 11.98
C ILE A 85 1.79 10.57 13.00
N ARG A 86 1.44 9.98 14.15
CA ARG A 86 2.38 9.53 15.17
C ARG A 86 2.39 8.02 15.23
N ILE A 87 3.57 7.43 15.08
CA ILE A 87 3.78 5.99 15.10
C ILE A 87 4.44 5.60 16.42
N GLN A 88 3.82 4.68 17.16
CA GLN A 88 4.30 4.27 18.49
C GLN A 88 5.47 3.28 18.43
N GLN A 89 5.75 2.71 17.25
CA GLN A 89 6.74 1.66 17.08
C GLN A 89 8.07 2.20 16.58
N LYS A 90 9.16 1.57 17.05
CA LYS A 90 10.52 1.81 16.58
C LYS A 90 10.70 1.14 15.22
N LEU A 91 10.12 1.72 14.19
CA LEU A 91 10.55 1.43 12.82
C LEU A 91 12.03 1.81 12.70
N ASN A 92 12.80 0.99 12.00
CA ASN A 92 14.14 1.38 11.59
C ASN A 92 14.06 2.60 10.65
N GLU A 93 15.17 3.34 10.52
CA GLU A 93 15.18 4.61 9.78
C GLU A 93 14.86 4.43 8.28
N THR A 94 15.09 3.24 7.74
CA THR A 94 14.96 2.88 6.32
C THR A 94 13.63 2.18 6.04
N ILE A 95 12.68 2.91 5.45
CA ILE A 95 11.41 2.34 4.98
C ILE A 95 11.65 1.62 3.64
N GLN A 96 11.12 0.40 3.51
CA GLN A 96 11.25 -0.40 2.28
C GLN A 96 9.92 -0.71 1.61
N ARG A 97 8.83 -0.81 2.39
CA ARG A 97 7.56 -1.28 1.86
C ARG A 97 6.37 -0.60 2.52
N LEU A 98 5.34 -0.38 1.71
CA LEU A 98 4.03 0.10 2.15
C LEU A 98 2.95 -0.90 1.74
N LYS A 99 2.01 -1.20 2.63
CA LYS A 99 0.78 -1.93 2.28
C LYS A 99 -0.41 -1.00 2.45
N LEU A 100 -1.31 -1.01 1.47
CA LEU A 100 -2.50 -0.17 1.44
C LEU A 100 -3.76 -1.02 1.29
N HIS A 101 -4.79 -0.60 2.00
CA HIS A 101 -6.14 -1.13 1.89
C HIS A 101 -7.14 0.03 1.78
N SER A 102 -8.27 -0.21 1.12
CA SER A 102 -9.42 0.67 1.21
C SER A 102 -10.45 0.10 2.20
N ILE A 103 -11.04 0.98 2.99
CA ILE A 103 -12.11 0.65 3.94
C ILE A 103 -13.34 1.45 3.50
N GLN A 104 -14.42 0.76 3.13
CA GLN A 104 -15.68 1.43 2.80
C GLN A 104 -16.33 1.99 4.05
N ILE A 105 -16.77 3.25 4.01
CA ILE A 105 -17.55 3.82 5.10
C ILE A 105 -19.02 3.43 4.87
N HIS A 106 -19.55 2.57 5.72
CA HIS A 106 -20.98 2.28 5.76
C HIS A 106 -21.72 3.43 6.46
N GLN A 107 -21.87 4.57 5.78
CA GLN A 107 -22.82 5.57 6.24
C GLN A 107 -24.23 5.12 5.87
N GLN A 108 -25.12 5.06 6.86
CA GLN A 108 -26.50 4.55 6.75
C GLN A 108 -27.45 5.42 5.90
N GLN A 109 -26.96 6.27 5.02
CA GLN A 109 -27.82 7.11 4.18
C GLN A 109 -27.89 6.58 2.74
N GLN A 110 -29.13 6.36 2.32
CA GLN A 110 -29.55 6.07 0.96
C GLN A 110 -29.04 7.15 0.00
N LEU A 111 -27.83 6.98 -0.51
CA LEU A 111 -27.44 7.57 -1.79
C LEU A 111 -27.69 6.48 -2.84
N GLU A 112 -28.91 6.48 -3.36
CA GLU A 112 -29.19 6.00 -4.71
C GLU A 112 -28.44 6.92 -5.67
N ASP A 113 -27.32 6.46 -6.24
CA ASP A 113 -26.88 6.75 -7.59
C ASP A 113 -25.47 6.18 -7.82
N ASP A 114 -25.13 5.94 -9.09
CA ASP A 114 -24.01 5.19 -9.69
C ASP A 114 -22.58 5.39 -9.13
N ASN A 115 -22.35 6.21 -8.11
CA ASN A 115 -21.02 6.56 -7.57
C ASN A 115 -20.45 5.60 -6.50
N LYS A 116 -21.18 4.56 -6.09
CA LYS A 116 -20.77 3.70 -4.96
C LYS A 116 -19.50 2.88 -5.23
N ASN A 117 -19.10 2.74 -6.49
CA ASN A 117 -17.95 1.94 -6.92
C ASN A 117 -16.77 2.77 -7.45
N GLU A 118 -16.73 4.07 -7.19
CA GLU A 118 -15.65 4.89 -7.70
C GLU A 118 -14.29 4.39 -7.18
N ARG A 119 -13.39 4.05 -8.12
CA ARG A 119 -12.05 3.54 -7.81
C ARG A 119 -11.12 4.73 -7.65
N ILE A 120 -10.33 4.72 -6.57
CA ILE A 120 -9.37 5.80 -6.30
C ILE A 120 -8.09 5.45 -7.05
N PHE A 121 -7.67 6.26 -8.01
CA PHE A 121 -6.37 6.11 -8.64
C PHE A 121 -5.33 6.95 -7.89
N LEU A 122 -4.31 6.29 -7.35
CA LEU A 122 -3.22 6.93 -6.63
C LEU A 122 -2.03 7.11 -7.57
N LYS A 123 -1.50 8.33 -7.62
CA LYS A 123 -0.25 8.62 -8.33
C LYS A 123 0.94 8.23 -7.48
N TRP A 124 0.97 8.69 -6.23
CA TRP A 124 2.08 8.42 -5.31
C TRP A 124 1.70 8.65 -3.85
N ILE A 125 2.53 8.11 -2.96
CA ILE A 125 2.53 8.39 -1.52
C ILE A 125 3.93 8.80 -1.09
N GLU A 126 4.01 9.88 -0.32
CA GLU A 126 5.25 10.40 0.25
C GLU A 126 5.17 10.35 1.77
N LEU A 127 6.21 9.81 2.41
CA LEU A 127 6.37 9.78 3.86
C LEU A 127 7.56 10.67 4.23
N ASN A 128 7.35 11.71 5.01
CA ASN A 128 8.42 12.53 5.57
C ASN A 128 8.54 12.27 7.07
N ASN A 129 9.68 11.72 7.51
CA ASN A 129 9.96 11.57 8.93
C ASN A 129 10.39 12.92 9.50
N LEU A 130 9.59 13.50 10.38
CA LEU A 130 9.83 14.85 10.90
C LEU A 130 11.05 14.93 11.82
N SER A 131 11.45 13.81 12.43
CA SER A 131 12.58 13.74 13.34
C SER A 131 13.89 13.60 12.58
N THR A 132 13.96 12.67 11.62
CA THR A 132 15.19 12.39 10.86
C THR A 132 15.33 13.23 9.59
N LYS A 133 14.24 13.88 9.16
CA LYS A 133 14.11 14.62 7.89
C LYS A 133 14.21 13.77 6.62
N HIS A 134 14.30 12.44 6.76
CA HIS A 134 14.27 11.53 5.62
C HIS A 134 12.90 11.53 4.94
N THR A 135 12.94 11.46 3.61
CA THR A 135 11.73 11.41 2.77
C THR A 135 11.69 10.10 1.98
N PHE A 136 10.53 9.46 1.92
CA PHE A 136 10.33 8.20 1.21
C PHE A 136 9.19 8.36 0.22
N CYS A 137 9.51 8.30 -1.07
CA CYS A 137 8.52 8.38 -2.14
C CYS A 137 8.18 6.99 -2.69
N PHE A 138 6.89 6.67 -2.70
CA PHE A 138 6.32 5.47 -3.28
C PHE A 138 5.51 5.87 -4.53
N PRO A 139 6.07 5.70 -5.75
CA PRO A 139 5.27 5.82 -6.96
C PRO A 139 4.26 4.66 -7.03
N ILE A 140 3.03 4.96 -7.45
CA ILE A 140 1.93 3.98 -7.48
C ILE A 140 1.37 3.86 -8.90
N ASN A 141 0.73 4.92 -9.41
CA ASN A 141 0.00 4.95 -10.68
C ASN A 141 -0.92 3.75 -10.89
N ASP A 142 -1.70 3.46 -9.86
CA ASP A 142 -2.58 2.31 -9.82
C ASP A 142 -3.81 2.63 -8.97
N TYR A 143 -4.86 1.85 -9.20
CA TYR A 143 -6.09 1.93 -8.43
C TYR A 143 -5.91 1.29 -7.06
N LEU A 144 -6.48 1.93 -6.05
CA LEU A 144 -6.65 1.30 -4.75
C LEU A 144 -7.56 0.07 -4.90
N PRO A 145 -7.21 -1.02 -4.19
CA PRO A 145 -8.06 -2.20 -4.18
C PRO A 145 -9.44 -1.83 -3.66
N SER A 146 -10.48 -2.28 -4.38
CA SER A 146 -11.87 -1.92 -4.06
C SER A 146 -12.59 -2.96 -3.23
N SER A 147 -12.07 -4.18 -3.15
CA SER A 147 -12.65 -5.26 -2.35
C SER A 147 -12.09 -5.25 -0.92
N PRO A 148 -12.93 -5.52 0.10
CA PRO A 148 -12.45 -5.71 1.45
C PRO A 148 -11.45 -6.88 1.50
N GLY A 149 -10.24 -6.62 2.02
CA GLY A 149 -9.19 -7.63 2.17
C GLY A 149 -8.15 -7.65 1.06
N ASP A 150 -8.40 -6.98 -0.07
CA ASP A 150 -7.39 -6.82 -1.11
C ASP A 150 -6.32 -5.81 -0.67
N VAL A 151 -5.07 -6.09 -1.03
CA VAL A 151 -3.90 -5.32 -0.59
C VAL A 151 -3.08 -4.84 -1.78
N LEU A 152 -2.82 -3.54 -1.82
CA LEU A 152 -1.81 -2.97 -2.70
C LEU A 152 -0.48 -2.90 -1.94
N GLU A 153 0.48 -3.73 -2.36
CA GLU A 153 1.81 -3.82 -1.76
C GLU A 153 2.82 -3.07 -2.64
N LEU A 154 3.42 -2.02 -2.08
CA LEU A 154 4.42 -1.18 -2.74
C LEU A 154 5.80 -1.48 -2.17
N THR A 155 6.71 -1.94 -3.03
CA THR A 155 8.10 -2.25 -2.66
C THR A 155 9.11 -1.33 -3.32
N LYS A 156 8.68 -0.54 -4.32
CA LYS A 156 9.50 0.47 -4.98
C LYS A 156 9.45 1.76 -4.15
N VAL A 157 10.60 2.16 -3.61
CA VAL A 157 10.74 3.37 -2.79
C VAL A 157 11.95 4.18 -3.23
N TYR A 158 11.78 5.49 -3.38
CA TYR A 158 12.86 6.43 -3.58
C TYR A 158 13.14 7.17 -2.28
N GLN A 159 14.36 7.05 -1.75
CA GLN A 159 14.78 7.71 -0.52
C GLN A 159 15.35 9.10 -0.82
N ASP A 160 15.03 10.04 0.06
CA ASP A 160 15.43 11.44 0.05
C ASP A 160 15.15 12.17 -1.27
N LYS A 161 14.04 11.78 -1.92
CA LYS A 161 13.50 12.41 -3.12
C LYS A 161 12.01 12.68 -2.93
N THR A 162 11.55 13.83 -3.43
CA THR A 162 10.11 14.17 -3.43
C THR A 162 9.38 13.43 -4.55
N CYS A 163 8.10 13.12 -4.35
CA CYS A 163 7.32 12.47 -5.39
C CYS A 163 6.92 13.40 -6.54
N GLU A 164 6.72 14.69 -6.26
CA GLU A 164 6.32 15.67 -7.28
C GLU A 164 7.29 15.75 -8.46
N THR A 165 8.60 15.73 -8.18
CA THR A 165 9.64 15.81 -9.22
C THR A 165 9.78 14.53 -10.04
N ASN A 166 9.21 13.41 -9.59
CA ASN A 166 9.37 12.09 -10.21
C ASN A 166 8.13 11.61 -10.98
N THR A 167 7.00 12.31 -10.92
CA THR A 167 5.73 11.83 -11.51
C THR A 167 5.17 12.64 -12.68
N ASP A 168 5.72 13.81 -12.99
CA ASP A 168 5.17 14.64 -14.07
C ASP A 168 5.59 14.19 -15.49
N ASN A 169 6.52 13.23 -15.61
CA ASN A 169 6.98 12.69 -16.89
C ASN A 169 6.49 11.25 -17.16
N GLN A 170 5.36 10.85 -16.57
CA GLN A 170 4.90 9.47 -16.67
C GLN A 170 3.92 9.29 -17.82
N THR A 171 4.26 8.39 -18.75
CA THR A 171 3.37 8.04 -19.86
C THR A 171 2.35 7.02 -19.39
N LEU A 172 1.06 7.31 -19.62
CA LEU A 172 -0.04 6.39 -19.38
C LEU A 172 -0.30 5.54 -20.62
N PHE A 173 -0.38 4.22 -20.44
CA PHE A 173 -0.72 3.28 -21.50
C PHE A 173 -2.00 2.52 -21.19
N LYS A 174 -2.84 2.37 -22.21
CA LYS A 174 -4.05 1.55 -22.15
C LYS A 174 -3.81 0.20 -22.81
N ILE A 175 -3.74 -0.85 -22.02
CA ILE A 175 -3.51 -2.22 -22.50
C ILE A 175 -4.84 -2.94 -22.64
N ARG A 176 -5.03 -3.65 -23.75
CA ARG A 176 -6.15 -4.57 -23.94
C ARG A 176 -5.61 -5.97 -24.08
N THR A 177 -6.06 -6.88 -23.21
CA THR A 177 -5.73 -8.30 -23.28
C THR A 177 -6.99 -9.07 -23.60
N ARG A 178 -6.87 -10.17 -24.35
CA ARG A 178 -7.99 -11.05 -24.66
C ARG A 178 -7.59 -12.48 -24.39
N VAL A 179 -8.37 -13.15 -23.55
CA VAL A 179 -8.20 -14.57 -23.30
C VAL A 179 -9.11 -15.35 -24.25
N GLY A 180 -8.56 -16.41 -24.86
CA GLY A 180 -9.30 -17.28 -25.76
C GLY A 180 -10.50 -17.94 -25.08
N HIS A 181 -11.41 -18.49 -25.88
CA HIS A 181 -12.55 -19.30 -25.39
C HIS A 181 -12.24 -20.80 -25.29
N LYS A 182 -11.16 -21.27 -25.93
CA LYS A 182 -10.80 -22.69 -26.03
C LYS A 182 -9.29 -22.84 -25.91
N GLY A 183 -8.85 -23.72 -25.02
CA GLY A 183 -7.48 -24.24 -25.01
C GLY A 183 -7.17 -25.06 -26.26
N LEU A 184 -5.88 -25.33 -26.49
CA LEU A 184 -5.33 -26.03 -27.66
C LEU A 184 -5.96 -27.41 -27.94
N LEU A 185 -6.61 -28.00 -26.93
CA LEU A 185 -7.49 -29.16 -27.04
C LEU A 185 -8.84 -28.72 -26.47
N ALA A 186 -9.92 -28.85 -27.23
CA ALA A 186 -11.26 -28.27 -27.03
C ALA A 186 -12.00 -28.62 -25.70
N PHE A 187 -11.29 -29.09 -24.68
CA PHE A 187 -11.76 -29.45 -23.34
C PHE A 187 -11.13 -28.59 -22.22
N HIS A 188 -10.17 -27.71 -22.52
CA HIS A 188 -9.58 -26.82 -21.51
C HIS A 188 -10.18 -25.42 -21.60
N ILE A 189 -10.75 -24.96 -20.49
CA ILE A 189 -11.13 -23.56 -20.26
C ILE A 189 -9.82 -22.77 -20.23
N SER A 190 -9.67 -21.80 -21.12
CA SER A 190 -8.51 -20.91 -21.16
C SER A 190 -8.76 -19.76 -20.22
N GLY A 191 -8.34 -19.88 -18.97
CA GLY A 191 -8.37 -18.81 -17.96
C GLY A 191 -7.20 -18.99 -17.00
N THR A 192 -6.83 -17.96 -16.26
CA THR A 192 -5.71 -18.06 -15.32
C THR A 192 -5.88 -17.19 -14.10
N ASP A 193 -5.65 -17.77 -12.92
CA ASP A 193 -5.62 -17.06 -11.63
C ASP A 193 -4.20 -16.54 -11.28
N VAL A 194 -3.25 -16.74 -12.18
CA VAL A 194 -1.84 -16.41 -11.92
C VAL A 194 -1.62 -14.91 -12.06
N LYS A 195 -0.60 -14.39 -11.36
CA LYS A 195 -0.18 -13.00 -11.52
C LYS A 195 0.47 -12.83 -12.90
N VAL A 196 -0.16 -12.03 -13.75
CA VAL A 196 0.34 -11.66 -15.08
C VAL A 196 1.04 -10.30 -14.99
N TYR A 197 2.25 -10.24 -15.50
CA TYR A 197 3.06 -9.05 -15.58
C TYR A 197 3.29 -8.66 -17.02
N ILE A 198 3.50 -7.36 -17.24
CA ILE A 198 3.89 -6.80 -18.52
C ILE A 198 5.17 -5.99 -18.37
N ARG A 199 6.00 -6.01 -19.40
CA ARG A 199 7.17 -5.16 -19.53
C ARG A 199 7.19 -4.54 -20.93
N LEU A 200 7.37 -3.23 -20.98
CA LEU A 200 7.45 -2.47 -22.23
C LEU A 200 8.91 -2.20 -22.58
N TYR A 201 9.20 -2.20 -23.88
CA TYR A 201 10.49 -1.90 -24.45
C TYR A 201 10.34 -0.77 -25.47
N GLU A 202 11.31 0.14 -25.51
CA GLU A 202 11.47 1.19 -26.52
C GLU A 202 12.96 1.27 -26.86
N GLY A 203 13.39 0.53 -27.89
CA GLY A 203 14.81 0.33 -28.19
C GLY A 203 15.55 -0.37 -27.03
N GLU A 204 16.54 0.31 -26.44
CA GLU A 204 17.30 -0.20 -25.28
C GLU A 204 16.63 0.12 -23.94
N LYS A 205 15.60 0.99 -23.92
CA LYS A 205 14.87 1.34 -22.70
C LYS A 205 13.91 0.21 -22.34
N VAL A 206 13.82 -0.08 -21.05
CA VAL A 206 12.98 -1.15 -20.49
C VAL A 206 12.19 -0.60 -19.31
N SER A 207 10.90 -0.86 -19.27
CA SER A 207 10.07 -0.53 -18.10
C SER A 207 10.37 -1.48 -16.94
N ASP A 208 9.91 -1.12 -15.75
CA ASP A 208 9.78 -2.12 -14.69
C ASP A 208 8.71 -3.16 -15.03
N ASP A 209 8.64 -4.21 -14.21
CA ASP A 209 7.60 -5.24 -14.28
C ASP A 209 6.30 -4.69 -13.69
N ILE A 210 5.27 -4.63 -14.52
CA ILE A 210 3.98 -4.04 -14.14
C ILE A 210 2.96 -5.16 -14.00
N LEU A 211 2.42 -5.34 -12.81
CA LEU A 211 1.39 -6.32 -12.52
C LEU A 211 0.05 -5.87 -13.13
N LEU A 212 -0.61 -6.76 -13.86
CA LEU A 212 -1.92 -6.53 -14.47
C LEU A 212 -3.03 -7.16 -13.61
N ASN A 213 -3.28 -6.63 -12.41
CA ASN A 213 -4.30 -7.16 -11.49
C ASN A 213 -5.59 -6.34 -11.47
N ASN A 214 -5.56 -5.07 -11.90
CA ASN A 214 -6.67 -4.14 -11.79
C ASN A 214 -7.35 -3.86 -13.15
N SER A 215 -8.11 -4.82 -13.68
CA SER A 215 -8.87 -4.63 -14.93
C SER A 215 -9.99 -3.61 -14.72
N LEU A 216 -10.10 -2.66 -15.65
CA LEU A 216 -11.16 -1.65 -15.72
C LEU A 216 -12.50 -2.24 -16.18
N THR A 217 -12.49 -3.41 -16.81
CA THR A 217 -13.68 -4.03 -17.41
C THR A 217 -14.23 -5.20 -16.62
N HIS A 218 -13.39 -5.95 -15.91
CA HIS A 218 -13.83 -7.11 -15.12
C HIS A 218 -13.15 -7.13 -13.75
N ASN A 219 -13.84 -7.66 -12.74
CA ASN A 219 -13.29 -7.81 -11.39
C ASN A 219 -12.31 -8.99 -11.29
N ASN A 220 -12.54 -10.07 -12.06
CA ASN A 220 -11.57 -11.14 -12.23
C ASN A 220 -10.97 -11.05 -13.65
N PRO A 221 -9.73 -10.57 -13.79
CA PRO A 221 -9.07 -10.49 -15.09
C PRO A 221 -8.63 -11.88 -15.57
N PHE A 222 -8.38 -11.98 -16.87
CA PHE A 222 -7.84 -13.18 -17.52
C PHE A 222 -8.75 -14.43 -17.49
N GLU A 223 -10.06 -14.20 -17.40
CA GLU A 223 -11.06 -15.24 -17.52
C GLU A 223 -11.33 -15.65 -18.96
N SER A 224 -11.77 -16.89 -19.16
CA SER A 224 -12.01 -17.44 -20.49
C SER A 224 -12.99 -16.61 -21.28
N GLY A 225 -12.54 -16.15 -22.45
CA GLY A 225 -13.33 -15.33 -23.35
C GLY A 225 -13.42 -13.86 -23.00
N HIS A 226 -12.83 -13.42 -21.88
CA HIS A 226 -12.84 -12.02 -21.49
C HIS A 226 -11.84 -11.20 -22.32
N THR A 227 -12.19 -9.93 -22.50
CA THR A 227 -11.27 -8.90 -22.98
C THR A 227 -11.09 -7.89 -21.85
N ASP A 228 -9.93 -7.92 -21.21
CA ASP A 228 -9.59 -7.04 -20.10
C ASP A 228 -8.87 -5.79 -20.56
N VAL A 229 -9.22 -4.66 -19.93
CA VAL A 229 -8.60 -3.37 -20.21
C VAL A 229 -7.89 -2.89 -18.96
N PHE A 230 -6.61 -2.56 -19.09
CA PHE A 230 -5.79 -2.02 -18.01
C PHE A 230 -5.27 -0.64 -18.38
N GLU A 231 -5.08 0.20 -17.36
CA GLU A 231 -4.38 1.47 -17.49
C GLU A 231 -3.15 1.40 -16.60
N ILE A 232 -1.98 1.60 -17.20
CA ILE A 232 -0.68 1.51 -16.51
C ILE A 232 0.08 2.82 -16.67
N GLY A 233 0.70 3.29 -15.59
CA GLY A 233 1.62 4.43 -15.63
C GLY A 233 3.07 3.98 -15.61
N ILE A 234 3.88 4.52 -16.52
CA ILE A 234 5.31 4.18 -16.60
C ILE A 234 6.15 5.37 -16.17
N SER A 235 7.07 5.14 -15.23
CA SER A 235 7.97 6.18 -14.70
C SER A 235 9.19 6.46 -15.56
N GLN A 236 9.50 5.55 -16.48
CA GLN A 236 10.57 5.64 -17.45
C GLN A 236 10.13 6.50 -18.64
N ASP A 237 11.09 7.13 -19.31
CA ASP A 237 10.91 7.88 -20.55
C ASP A 237 10.64 6.94 -21.74
N ILE A 238 9.54 6.17 -21.64
CA ILE A 238 9.00 5.30 -22.67
C ILE A 238 7.72 5.95 -23.15
N THR A 239 7.68 6.30 -24.44
CA THR A 239 6.55 7.04 -25.02
C THR A 239 5.87 6.27 -26.14
N SER A 240 6.64 5.49 -26.90
CA SER A 240 6.18 4.69 -28.03
C SER A 240 6.87 3.31 -28.00
N PRO A 241 6.37 2.37 -27.17
CA PRO A 241 6.99 1.06 -27.03
C PRO A 241 6.92 0.28 -28.35
N ASP A 242 8.05 -0.29 -28.76
CA ASP A 242 8.18 -1.09 -29.98
C ASP A 242 8.01 -2.60 -29.72
N ARG A 243 8.16 -3.02 -28.46
CA ARG A 243 7.97 -4.41 -28.03
C ARG A 243 7.34 -4.50 -26.65
N ILE A 244 6.56 -5.56 -26.47
CA ILE A 244 5.88 -5.91 -25.22
C ILE A 244 6.23 -7.34 -24.85
N GLU A 245 6.54 -7.58 -23.58
CA GLU A 245 6.69 -8.91 -23.00
C GLU A 245 5.61 -9.12 -21.95
N ILE A 246 4.95 -10.28 -21.99
CA ILE A 246 3.93 -10.69 -21.02
C ILE A 246 4.39 -12.00 -20.39
N PHE A 247 4.41 -12.08 -19.07
CA PHE A 247 4.89 -13.25 -18.34
C PHE A 247 4.15 -13.45 -17.01
N SER A 248 4.21 -14.66 -16.47
CA SER A 248 3.72 -14.96 -15.12
C SER A 248 4.88 -15.41 -14.22
N ASN A 249 4.78 -15.15 -12.93
CA ASN A 249 5.83 -15.48 -11.96
C ASN A 249 5.81 -16.97 -11.51
N GLU A 250 4.96 -17.81 -12.08
CA GLU A 250 4.82 -19.22 -11.68
C GLU A 250 5.95 -20.14 -12.18
N LYS A 251 6.99 -19.62 -12.83
CA LYS A 251 8.16 -20.42 -13.26
C LYS A 251 9.51 -19.76 -12.94
N LYS A 252 9.79 -19.51 -11.66
CA LYS A 252 11.16 -19.26 -11.18
C LYS A 252 11.70 -20.33 -10.20
N ASN A 253 11.06 -21.50 -10.16
CA ASN A 253 11.55 -22.70 -9.46
C ASN A 253 11.47 -23.93 -10.38
N MET A 254 12.29 -23.97 -11.42
CA MET A 254 12.83 -25.23 -11.94
C MET A 254 14.30 -24.98 -12.23
N MET A 255 15.13 -25.30 -11.23
CA MET A 255 16.53 -25.68 -11.45
C MET A 255 16.57 -26.97 -12.28
#